data_AF-A0A949UJ31-F1
#
_entry.id   AF-A0A949UJ31-F1
#
_cell.length_a   1.000
_cell.length_b   1.000
_cell.length_c   1.000
_cell.angle_alpha   90.00
_cell.angle_beta   90.00
_cell.angle_gamma   90.00
#
_symmetry.space_group_name_H-M   'P 1'
#
loop_
_entity.id
_entity.type
_entity.pdbx_description
1 polymer ?
#
loop_
_entity_poly.entity_id
_entity_poly.type
_entity_poly.pdbx_seq_one_letter_code
_entity_poly.pdbx_strand_id
1 'polypeptide(L)'
;MRYGWILTRPHGPGFLKGRFEYVLDATPAFVVWQRYNTAYGGGFSPLGLKWDFATRGLVAPYLELNGGTLFTNKDVPLGTSDVNFTSAAAFGVHVLQNKYAWTVEARYMHISNAGLSNPNPGINTLQVRIGVGKFWRH
;
A
#
# COMPACT_ATOMS: atom_id res chain seq x y z
N MET A 1 -0.28 7.04 6.49
CA MET A 1 1.03 7.32 7.12
C MET A 1 1.88 6.09 6.94
N ARG A 2 3.12 6.23 6.46
CA ARG A 2 3.97 5.09 6.12
C ARG A 2 5.32 5.22 6.82
N TYR A 3 5.79 4.12 7.38
CA TYR A 3 7.12 4.00 7.98
C TYR A 3 7.87 2.85 7.31
N GLY A 4 9.15 3.05 6.99
CA GLY A 4 9.95 2.09 6.26
C GLY A 4 11.37 1.96 6.81
N TRP A 5 11.92 0.75 6.72
CA TRP A 5 13.29 0.42 7.10
C TRP A 5 13.98 -0.33 5.97
N ILE A 6 15.08 0.23 5.48
CA ILE A 6 15.94 -0.44 4.49
C ILE A 6 16.69 -1.56 5.20
N LEU A 7 16.42 -2.80 4.82
CA LEU A 7 16.96 -4.00 5.44
C LEU A 7 18.25 -4.48 4.77
N THR A 8 18.44 -4.15 3.48
CA THR A 8 19.58 -4.67 2.71
C THR A 8 20.36 -3.57 1.99
N ARG A 9 21.63 -3.87 1.70
CA ARG A 9 22.44 -3.08 0.77
C ARG A 9 21.92 -3.27 -0.66
N PRO A 10 22.35 -2.46 -1.64
CA PRO A 10 21.97 -2.69 -3.03
C PRO A 10 22.42 -4.08 -3.53
N HIS A 11 21.47 -4.91 -3.96
CA HIS A 11 21.68 -6.23 -4.54
C HIS A 11 21.14 -6.30 -5.96
N GLY A 12 21.66 -7.24 -6.76
CA GLY A 12 21.22 -7.50 -8.14
C GLY A 12 22.02 -6.77 -9.22
N PRO A 13 21.96 -7.24 -10.47
CA PRO A 13 22.71 -6.68 -11.59
C PRO A 13 21.95 -5.54 -12.29
N GLY A 14 22.71 -4.63 -12.91
CA GLY A 14 22.22 -3.68 -13.92
C GLY A 14 20.95 -2.92 -13.53
N PHE A 15 19.87 -3.15 -14.27
CA PHE A 15 18.58 -2.47 -14.07
C PHE A 15 17.75 -3.00 -12.90
N LEU A 16 18.00 -4.23 -12.47
CA LEU A 16 17.32 -4.86 -11.33
C LEU A 16 17.97 -4.53 -9.99
N LYS A 17 19.12 -3.85 -9.99
CA LYS A 17 19.82 -3.45 -8.78
C LYS A 17 18.89 -2.67 -7.86
N GLY A 18 18.73 -3.09 -6.61
CA GLY A 18 17.80 -2.48 -5.68
C GLY A 18 18.06 -2.87 -4.23
N ARG A 19 17.25 -2.34 -3.32
CA ARG A 19 17.30 -2.60 -1.88
C ARG A 19 15.98 -3.20 -1.43
N PHE A 20 16.04 -4.01 -0.40
CA PHE A 20 14.86 -4.52 0.27
C PHE A 20 14.48 -3.57 1.41
N GLU A 21 13.23 -3.12 1.42
CA GLU A 21 12.67 -2.26 2.46
C GLU A 21 11.44 -2.94 3.08
N TYR A 22 11.39 -2.97 4.40
CA TYR A 22 10.20 -3.37 5.14
C TYR A 22 9.39 -2.13 5.52
N VAL A 23 8.06 -2.23 5.42
CA VAL A 23 7.15 -1.11 5.58
C VAL A 23 5.96 -1.45 6.46
N LEU A 24 5.61 -0.49 7.32
CA LEU A 24 4.31 -0.37 7.96
C LEU A 24 3.51 0.75 7.30
N ASP A 25 2.24 0.50 7.01
CA ASP A 25 1.31 1.51 6.49
C ASP A 25 0.06 1.58 7.38
N ALA A 26 -0.29 2.79 7.80
CA ALA A 26 -1.49 3.09 8.55
C ALA A 26 -2.36 4.04 7.73
N THR A 27 -3.57 3.60 7.38
CA THR A 27 -4.56 4.37 6.65
C THR A 27 -5.60 4.91 7.63
N PRO A 28 -5.50 6.17 8.10
CA PRO A 28 -6.36 6.68 9.16
C PRO A 28 -7.81 6.92 8.69
N ALA A 29 -8.03 7.08 7.39
CA ALA A 29 -9.34 7.26 6.80
C ALA A 29 -9.43 6.45 5.50
N PHE A 30 -10.41 5.56 5.45
CA PHE A 30 -10.80 4.75 4.30
C PHE A 30 -12.28 4.96 4.05
N VAL A 31 -12.65 5.40 2.84
CA VAL A 31 -14.03 5.69 2.47
C VAL A 31 -14.43 4.82 1.29
N VAL A 32 -15.54 4.10 1.42
CA VAL A 32 -16.06 3.22 0.38
C VAL A 32 -17.47 3.62 0.03
N TRP A 33 -17.68 4.04 -1.20
CA TRP A 33 -19.01 4.28 -1.75
C TRP A 33 -19.56 2.97 -2.32
N GLN A 34 -20.57 2.43 -1.65
CA GLN A 34 -21.31 1.25 -2.10
C GLN A 34 -22.68 1.67 -2.64
N ARG A 35 -23.33 0.80 -3.41
CA ARG A 35 -24.62 1.10 -4.07
C ARG A 35 -25.70 1.61 -3.12
N TYR A 36 -25.74 1.09 -1.89
CA TYR A 36 -26.80 1.38 -0.92
C TYR A 36 -26.34 2.15 0.32
N ASN A 37 -25.03 2.32 0.53
CA ASN A 37 -24.50 3.07 1.67
C ASN A 37 -23.05 3.54 1.43
N THR A 38 -22.55 4.45 2.26
CA THR A 38 -21.12 4.78 2.34
C THR A 38 -20.54 4.21 3.63
N ALA A 39 -19.44 3.48 3.54
CA ALA A 39 -18.68 2.95 4.67
C ALA A 39 -17.44 3.81 4.93
N TYR A 40 -17.13 3.99 6.22
CA TYR A 40 -15.98 4.73 6.71
C TYR A 40 -15.16 3.83 7.61
N GLY A 41 -13.85 3.96 7.57
CA GLY A 41 -12.98 3.09 8.31
C GLY A 41 -11.54 3.55 8.35
N GLY A 42 -10.69 2.66 8.84
CA GLY A 42 -9.24 2.79 8.83
C GLY A 42 -8.62 1.44 8.52
N GLY A 43 -7.39 1.47 8.03
CA GLY A 43 -6.63 0.26 7.71
C GLY A 43 -5.25 0.29 8.37
N PHE A 44 -4.74 -0.90 8.68
CA PHE A 44 -3.37 -1.07 9.12
C PHE A 44 -2.75 -2.25 8.40
N SER A 45 -1.65 -1.99 7.71
CA SER A 45 -0.86 -2.97 6.99
C SER A 45 0.49 -3.14 7.68
N PRO A 46 0.62 -4.14 8.57
CA PRO A 46 1.87 -4.41 9.22
C PRO A 46 2.90 -5.06 8.30
N LEU A 47 2.51 -5.62 7.16
CA LEU A 47 3.42 -6.38 6.30
C LEU A 47 3.54 -5.72 4.94
N GLY A 48 4.46 -4.76 4.80
CA GLY A 48 4.87 -4.21 3.51
C GLY A 48 6.28 -4.68 3.17
N LEU A 49 6.45 -5.35 2.03
CA LEU A 49 7.75 -5.71 1.48
C LEU A 49 7.95 -4.95 0.19
N LYS A 50 9.02 -4.15 0.13
CA LYS A 50 9.39 -3.40 -1.07
C LYS A 50 10.72 -3.84 -1.63
N TRP A 51 10.78 -3.81 -2.95
CA TRP A 51 12.02 -3.76 -3.70
C TRP A 51 12.19 -2.37 -4.30
N ASP A 52 13.05 -1.56 -3.68
CA ASP A 52 13.39 -0.22 -4.19
C ASP A 52 14.52 -0.33 -5.20
N PHE A 53 14.22 -0.06 -6.47
CA PHE A 53 15.24 -0.07 -7.51
C PHE A 53 16.21 1.10 -7.32
N ALA A 54 17.44 0.91 -7.79
CA ALA A 54 18.46 1.96 -7.78
C ALA A 54 17.94 3.20 -8.51
N THR A 55 18.08 4.35 -7.86
CA THR A 55 17.66 5.65 -8.38
C THR A 55 18.38 5.96 -9.70
N ARG A 56 17.63 6.48 -10.68
CA ARG A 56 18.11 6.90 -12.00
C ARG A 56 17.73 8.36 -12.21
N GLY A 57 18.71 9.25 -12.08
CA GLY A 57 18.45 10.69 -12.06
C GLY A 57 17.56 11.05 -10.87
N LEU A 58 16.37 11.56 -11.15
CA LEU A 58 15.39 11.97 -10.13
C LEU A 58 14.36 10.87 -9.82
N VAL A 59 14.42 9.73 -10.51
CA VAL A 59 13.37 8.71 -10.47
C VAL A 59 13.87 7.48 -9.70
N ALA A 60 13.14 7.05 -8.68
CA ALA A 60 13.39 5.82 -7.94
C ALA A 60 12.14 4.92 -7.99
N PRO A 61 12.10 3.95 -8.92
CA PRO A 61 11.01 2.97 -9.01
C PRO A 61 11.03 2.00 -7.83
N TYR A 62 9.87 1.41 -7.52
CA TYR A 62 9.76 0.30 -6.58
C TYR A 62 8.63 -0.67 -6.95
N LEU A 63 8.78 -1.90 -6.49
CA LEU A 63 7.70 -2.88 -6.38
C LEU A 63 7.36 -3.10 -4.91
N GLU A 64 6.09 -3.35 -4.62
CA GLU A 64 5.62 -3.58 -3.26
C GLU A 64 4.61 -4.72 -3.21
N LEU A 65 4.75 -5.56 -2.19
CA LEU A 65 3.71 -6.47 -1.72
C LEU A 65 3.27 -6.03 -0.32
N ASN A 66 1.97 -6.03 -0.06
CA ASN A 66 1.41 -5.54 1.18
C ASN A 66 0.31 -6.47 1.72
N GLY A 67 0.30 -6.68 3.03
CA GLY A 67 -0.71 -7.42 3.77
C GLY A 67 -1.16 -6.62 4.99
N GLY A 68 -2.48 -6.60 5.22
CA GLY A 68 -3.09 -5.75 6.22
C GLY A 68 -4.49 -6.12 6.64
N THR A 69 -5.06 -5.23 7.43
CA THR A 69 -6.40 -5.30 8.00
C THR A 69 -7.13 -4.00 7.72
N LEU A 70 -8.43 -4.11 7.49
CA LEU A 70 -9.35 -3.02 7.23
C LEU A 70 -10.50 -3.11 8.25
N PHE A 71 -10.73 -2.02 8.98
CA PHE A 71 -11.80 -1.88 9.95
C PHE A 71 -12.74 -0.80 9.45
N THR A 72 -14.00 -1.14 9.24
CA THR A 72 -15.03 -0.23 8.72
C THR A 72 -16.22 -0.20 9.65
N ASN A 73 -17.05 0.84 9.57
CA ASN A 73 -18.28 0.95 10.36
C ASN A 73 -19.47 0.19 9.74
N LYS A 74 -19.25 -0.42 8.58
CA LYS A 74 -20.22 -1.18 7.78
C LYS A 74 -19.46 -2.27 7.03
N ASP A 75 -20.17 -3.30 6.58
CA ASP A 75 -19.57 -4.39 5.82
C ASP A 75 -18.93 -3.90 4.53
N VAL A 76 -17.65 -4.25 4.32
CA VAL A 76 -16.92 -3.94 3.09
C VAL A 76 -16.26 -5.19 2.51
N PRO A 77 -16.75 -5.71 1.36
CA PRO A 77 -17.97 -5.29 0.65
C PRO A 77 -19.25 -5.70 1.39
N LEU A 78 -20.41 -5.21 0.92
CA LEU A 78 -21.72 -5.51 1.51
C LEU A 78 -21.91 -7.02 1.71
N GLY A 79 -22.28 -7.41 2.93
CA GLY A 79 -22.54 -8.80 3.28
C GLY A 79 -21.29 -9.61 3.63
N THR A 80 -20.11 -8.98 3.72
CA THR A 80 -18.87 -9.63 4.17
C THR A 80 -18.67 -9.48 5.67
N SER A 81 -18.07 -8.37 6.12
CA SER A 81 -17.68 -8.11 7.51
C SER A 81 -17.26 -6.65 7.65
N ASP A 82 -17.34 -6.10 8.86
CA ASP A 82 -16.79 -4.80 9.25
C ASP A 82 -15.29 -4.88 9.60
N VAL A 83 -14.74 -6.09 9.73
CA VAL A 83 -13.30 -6.39 9.83
C VAL A 83 -12.87 -7.32 8.70
N ASN A 84 -11.91 -6.88 7.87
CA ASN A 84 -11.42 -7.62 6.70
C ASN A 84 -9.89 -7.64 6.62
N PHE A 85 -9.35 -8.60 5.88
CA PHE A 85 -7.95 -8.63 5.48
C PHE A 85 -7.76 -8.00 4.10
N THR A 86 -6.63 -7.32 3.94
CA THR A 86 -6.22 -6.72 2.67
C THR A 86 -4.91 -7.35 2.20
N SER A 87 -4.85 -7.77 0.94
CA SER A 87 -3.59 -8.10 0.27
C SER A 87 -3.44 -7.24 -0.98
N ALA A 88 -2.22 -6.77 -1.26
CA ALA A 88 -2.00 -5.90 -2.41
C ALA A 88 -0.63 -6.10 -3.03
N ALA A 89 -0.57 -5.83 -4.33
CA ALA A 89 0.65 -5.66 -5.09
C ALA A 89 0.64 -4.28 -5.73
N ALA A 90 1.78 -3.59 -5.72
CA ALA A 90 1.89 -2.25 -6.26
C ALA A 90 3.20 -2.04 -7.01
N PHE A 91 3.13 -1.18 -8.03
CA PHE A 91 4.28 -0.59 -8.70
C PHE A 91 4.19 0.91 -8.52
N GLY A 92 5.28 1.52 -8.08
CA GLY A 92 5.33 2.95 -7.86
C GLY A 92 6.66 3.56 -8.21
N VAL A 93 6.65 4.89 -8.24
CA VAL A 93 7.81 5.70 -8.57
C VAL A 93 7.88 6.86 -7.59
N HIS A 94 9.04 7.02 -6.97
CA HIS A 94 9.40 8.25 -6.28
C HIS A 94 10.10 9.21 -7.25
N VAL A 95 9.60 10.44 -7.34
CA VAL A 95 10.24 11.55 -8.05
C VAL A 95 10.85 12.48 -7.01
N LEU A 96 12.18 12.46 -6.94
CA LEU A 96 13.01 13.22 -6.01
C LEU A 96 13.18 14.65 -6.54
N GLN A 97 12.61 15.64 -5.87
CA GLN A 97 12.71 17.04 -6.28
C GLN A 97 12.99 17.95 -5.09
N ASN A 98 14.20 18.52 -5.06
CA ASN A 98 14.70 19.39 -4.00
C ASN A 98 14.56 18.75 -2.61
N LYS A 99 13.67 19.31 -1.78
CA LYS A 99 13.40 18.87 -0.40
C LYS A 99 12.22 17.89 -0.29
N TYR A 100 11.54 17.61 -1.40
CA TYR A 100 10.35 16.77 -1.46
C TYR A 100 10.57 15.54 -2.33
N ALA A 101 9.85 14.48 -2.00
CA ALA A 101 9.77 13.27 -2.80
C ALA A 101 8.31 13.02 -3.13
N TRP A 102 7.93 13.22 -4.38
CA TRP A 102 6.61 12.88 -4.86
C TRP A 102 6.54 11.39 -5.13
N THR A 103 5.41 10.78 -4.87
CA THR A 103 5.18 9.35 -5.11
C THR A 103 3.92 9.19 -5.93
N VAL A 104 4.00 8.39 -6.98
CA VAL A 104 2.84 7.91 -7.74
C VAL A 104 2.89 6.40 -7.76
N GLU A 105 1.79 5.76 -7.42
CA GLU A 105 1.68 4.31 -7.28
C GLU A 105 0.40 3.80 -7.91
N ALA A 106 0.51 2.74 -8.69
CA ALA A 106 -0.61 1.91 -9.11
C ALA A 106 -0.64 0.65 -8.24
N ARG A 107 -1.81 0.37 -7.66
CA ARG A 107 -1.99 -0.72 -6.69
C ARG A 107 -3.19 -1.58 -7.09
N TYR A 108 -2.97 -2.89 -7.11
CA TYR A 108 -4.03 -3.88 -7.11
C TYR A 108 -4.22 -4.40 -5.70
N MET A 109 -5.41 -4.28 -5.14
CA MET A 109 -5.72 -4.67 -3.76
C MET A 109 -6.96 -5.56 -3.70
N HIS A 110 -6.81 -6.70 -3.04
CA HIS A 110 -7.86 -7.64 -2.72
C HIS A 110 -8.29 -7.45 -1.26
N ILE A 111 -9.60 -7.42 -1.01
CA ILE A 111 -10.20 -7.35 0.32
C ILE A 111 -11.07 -8.58 0.52
N SER A 112 -10.87 -9.31 1.62
CA SER A 112 -11.74 -10.42 2.00
C SER A 112 -11.71 -10.68 3.52
N ASN A 113 -12.71 -11.38 4.04
CA ASN A 113 -12.75 -11.83 5.43
C ASN A 113 -12.04 -13.19 5.65
N ALA A 114 -11.18 -13.63 4.71
CA ALA A 114 -10.52 -14.94 4.77
C ALA A 114 -11.47 -16.16 5.00
N GLY A 115 -12.78 -16.01 4.75
CA GLY A 115 -13.79 -17.05 4.96
C GLY A 115 -14.41 -17.13 6.37
N LEU A 116 -14.21 -16.14 7.24
CA LEU A 116 -14.75 -16.14 8.61
C LEU A 116 -16.25 -15.79 8.71
N SER A 117 -16.89 -15.38 7.61
CA SER A 117 -18.33 -15.14 7.51
C SER A 117 -18.85 -15.63 6.15
N ASN A 118 -20.12 -16.03 6.10
CA ASN A 118 -20.82 -16.38 4.87
C ASN A 118 -22.02 -15.44 4.66
N PRO A 119 -22.12 -14.78 3.50
CA PRO A 119 -21.21 -14.88 2.34
C PRO A 119 -19.90 -14.07 2.51
N ASN A 120 -18.83 -14.44 1.79
CA ASN A 120 -17.61 -13.63 1.68
C ASN A 120 -17.34 -13.30 0.20
N PRO A 121 -18.12 -12.40 -0.41
CA PRO A 121 -17.80 -11.87 -1.72
C PRO A 121 -16.50 -11.05 -1.60
N GLY A 122 -15.33 -11.66 -1.77
CA GLY A 122 -14.08 -10.89 -1.84
C GLY A 122 -14.14 -9.88 -3.00
N ILE A 123 -13.55 -8.69 -2.82
CA ILE A 123 -13.49 -7.67 -3.87
C ILE A 123 -12.06 -7.35 -4.26
N ASN A 124 -11.85 -7.15 -5.56
CA ASN A 124 -10.59 -6.67 -6.13
C ASN A 124 -10.75 -5.22 -6.55
N THR A 125 -9.76 -4.40 -6.22
CA THR A 125 -9.75 -2.96 -6.53
C THR A 125 -8.45 -2.58 -7.23
N LEU A 126 -8.56 -1.69 -8.21
CA LEU A 126 -7.43 -0.96 -8.76
C LEU A 126 -7.43 0.44 -8.15
N GLN A 127 -6.28 0.85 -7.64
CA GLN A 127 -6.09 2.11 -6.94
C GLN A 127 -4.92 2.88 -7.54
N VAL A 128 -5.06 4.20 -7.56
CA VAL A 128 -3.96 5.13 -7.79
C VAL A 128 -3.70 5.87 -6.49
N ARG A 129 -2.46 5.91 -6.05
CA ARG A 129 -2.04 6.61 -4.84
C ARG A 129 -1.02 7.68 -5.22
N ILE A 130 -1.21 8.87 -4.67
CA ILE A 130 -0.28 9.99 -4.79
C ILE A 130 0.17 10.37 -3.38
N GLY A 131 1.47 10.59 -3.21
CA GLY A 131 2.06 10.94 -1.92
C GLY A 131 3.15 11.99 -2.05
N VAL A 132 3.43 12.68 -0.95
CA VAL A 132 4.57 13.58 -0.81
C VAL A 132 5.30 13.25 0.48
N GLY A 133 6.62 13.08 0.39
CA GLY A 133 7.52 12.87 1.52
C GLY A 133 8.56 13.98 1.61
N LYS A 134 9.14 14.16 2.79
CA LYS A 134 10.27 15.06 3.02
C LYS A 134 11.42 14.25 3.61
N PHE A 135 12.59 14.30 2.98
CA PHE A 135 13.81 13.74 3.56
C PHE A 135 14.41 14.75 4.53
N TRP A 136 14.59 14.35 5.78
CA TRP A 136 15.33 15.12 6.77
C TRP A 136 16.78 14.65 6.72
N ARG A 137 17.70 15.54 6.32
CA ARG A 137 19.13 15.32 6.56
C ARG A 137 19.40 15.67 8.03
N HIS A 138 19.92 14.72 8.79
CA HIS A 138 20.69 15.02 9.99
C HIS A 138 22.15 15.17 9.60
#